data_AF-A0A7V1ZUZ0-F1
#
_entry.id   AF-A0A7V1ZUZ0-F1
#
_cell.length_a   1.000
_cell.length_b   1.000
_cell.length_c   1.000
_cell.angle_alpha   90.00
_cell.angle_beta   90.00
_cell.angle_gamma   90.00
#
_symmetry.space_group_name_H-M   'P 1'
#
loop_
_entity.id
_entity.type
_entity.pdbx_description
1 polymer ?
#
loop_
_entity_poly.entity_id
_entity_poly.type
_entity_poly.pdbx_seq_one_letter_code
_entity_poly.pdbx_strand_id
1 'polypeptide(L)'
;MGGYNNDPVEYPIDGILDLHTFSPKDVKELVPDYIEACLEKGIYRIRIIHGKGTGALRRTVHSILDKNPHVESYKLDSGSSSWGATLVNLKH
;
A
#
# COMPACT_ATOMS: atom_id res chain seq x y z
N MET A 1 18.44 -6.81 -32.51
CA MET A 1 19.07 -7.02 -31.19
C MET A 1 18.30 -6.22 -30.15
N GLY A 2 17.89 -6.85 -29.04
CA GLY A 2 17.35 -6.19 -27.85
C GLY A 2 15.82 -6.26 -27.70
N GLY A 3 15.29 -7.45 -27.38
CA GLY A 3 13.89 -7.59 -26.97
C GLY A 3 13.66 -6.91 -25.63
N TYR A 4 12.64 -6.05 -25.55
CA TYR A 4 12.13 -5.57 -24.27
C TYR A 4 11.39 -6.74 -23.63
N ASN A 5 12.03 -7.38 -22.65
CA ASN A 5 11.38 -8.36 -21.79
C ASN A 5 10.19 -7.68 -21.09
N ASN A 6 8.97 -8.04 -21.51
CA ASN A 6 7.71 -7.66 -20.86
C ASN A 6 7.41 -8.64 -19.71
N ASP A 7 8.43 -9.04 -18.97
CA ASP A 7 8.21 -9.90 -17.81
C ASP A 7 7.61 -9.02 -16.71
N PRO A 8 6.46 -9.42 -16.13
CA PRO A 8 5.88 -8.69 -15.02
C PRO A 8 6.90 -8.65 -13.88
N VAL A 9 7.28 -7.44 -13.47
CA VAL A 9 8.14 -7.25 -12.30
C VAL A 9 7.35 -7.70 -11.08
N GLU A 10 7.77 -8.80 -10.46
CA GLU A 10 7.21 -9.23 -9.18
C GLU A 10 7.48 -8.15 -8.13
N TYR A 11 6.41 -7.60 -7.55
CA TYR A 11 6.53 -6.65 -6.46
C TYR A 11 6.67 -7.42 -5.14
N PRO A 12 7.65 -7.08 -4.28
CA PRO A 12 7.83 -7.76 -3.00
C PRO A 12 6.61 -7.55 -2.10
N ILE A 13 6.13 -8.64 -1.51
CA ILE A 13 5.08 -8.60 -0.48
C ILE A 13 5.76 -8.82 0.87
N ASP A 14 6.38 -7.76 1.38
CA ASP A 14 7.15 -7.74 2.63
C ASP A 14 6.47 -6.90 3.73
N GLY A 15 5.25 -6.44 3.46
CA GLY A 15 4.48 -5.56 4.33
C GLY A 15 4.70 -4.08 4.08
N ILE A 16 5.53 -3.67 3.10
CA ILE A 16 5.71 -2.27 2.72
C ILE A 16 5.22 -2.05 1.28
N LEU A 17 4.25 -1.16 1.12
CA LEU A 17 3.76 -0.72 -0.19
C LEU A 17 4.13 0.74 -0.41
N ASP A 18 5.04 1.01 -1.35
CA ASP A 18 5.39 2.38 -1.77
C ASP A 18 4.58 2.79 -3.00
N LEU A 19 3.64 3.72 -2.80
CA LEU A 19 2.78 4.21 -3.87
C LEU A 19 3.47 5.23 -4.80
N HIS A 20 4.69 5.69 -4.51
CA HIS A 20 5.41 6.59 -5.42
C HIS A 20 5.82 5.91 -6.73
N THR A 21 5.92 4.58 -6.74
CA THR A 21 6.27 3.81 -7.95
C THR A 21 5.08 3.49 -8.84
N PHE A 22 3.86 3.89 -8.44
CA PHE A 22 2.62 3.54 -9.12
C PHE A 22 1.84 4.76 -9.60
N SER A 23 1.02 4.60 -10.63
CA SER A 23 0.13 5.66 -11.07
C SER A 23 -1.00 5.86 -10.05
N PRO A 24 -1.40 7.11 -9.75
CA PRO A 24 -2.51 7.37 -8.82
C PRO A 24 -3.83 6.67 -9.17
N LYS A 25 -4.04 6.34 -10.45
CA LYS A 25 -5.25 5.63 -10.93
C LYS A 25 -5.28 4.17 -10.48
N ASP A 26 -4.12 3.54 -10.36
CA ASP A 26 -3.98 2.10 -10.04
C ASP A 26 -4.13 1.85 -8.53
N VAL A 27 -3.92 2.87 -7.69
CA VAL A 27 -3.97 2.80 -6.22
C VAL A 27 -5.27 2.19 -5.69
N LYS A 28 -6.40 2.41 -6.37
CA LYS A 28 -7.71 1.90 -5.96
C LYS A 28 -7.80 0.37 -6.02
N GLU A 29 -7.07 -0.24 -6.94
CA GLU A 29 -7.04 -1.70 -7.15
C GLU A 29 -5.83 -2.30 -6.43
N LEU A 30 -4.68 -1.63 -6.50
CA LEU A 30 -3.43 -2.08 -5.92
C LEU A 30 -3.47 -2.23 -4.39
N VAL A 31 -4.10 -1.31 -3.67
CA VAL A 31 -4.10 -1.36 -2.19
C VAL A 31 -4.89 -2.57 -1.67
N PRO A 32 -6.12 -2.86 -2.14
CA PRO A 32 -6.82 -4.09 -1.80
C PRO A 32 -6.03 -5.35 -2.17
N ASP A 33 -5.47 -5.41 -3.39
CA ASP A 33 -4.73 -6.59 -3.86
C ASP A 33 -3.49 -6.85 -3.00
N TYR A 34 -2.79 -5.78 -2.58
CA TYR A 34 -1.65 -5.89 -1.69
C TYR A 34 -2.04 -6.38 -0.29
N ILE A 35 -3.22 -5.98 0.21
CA ILE A 35 -3.75 -6.46 1.50
C ILE A 35 -4.02 -7.97 1.43
N GLU A 36 -4.69 -8.44 0.37
CA GLU A 36 -4.93 -9.87 0.12
C GLU A 36 -3.61 -10.65 0.08
N ALA A 37 -2.64 -10.18 -0.73
CA ALA A 37 -1.34 -10.82 -0.84
C ALA A 37 -0.57 -10.87 0.49
N CYS A 38 -0.72 -9.85 1.35
CA CYS A 38 -0.13 -9.84 2.69
C CYS A 38 -0.80 -10.88 3.60
N LEU A 39 -2.13 -11.01 3.55
CA LEU A 39 -2.87 -12.02 4.33
C LEU A 39 -2.47 -13.44 3.95
N GLU A 40 -2.35 -13.73 2.65
CA GLU A 40 -1.89 -15.03 2.15
C GLU A 40 -0.50 -15.42 2.67
N LYS A 41 0.35 -14.41 2.96
CA LYS A 41 1.69 -14.59 3.52
C LYS A 41 1.76 -14.47 5.04
N GLY A 42 0.62 -14.29 5.72
CA GLY A 42 0.58 -14.10 7.18
C GLY A 42 1.20 -12.78 7.66
N ILE A 43 1.22 -11.75 6.80
CA ILE A 43 1.71 -10.42 7.12
C ILE A 43 0.54 -9.54 7.54
N TYR A 44 0.33 -9.41 8.85
CA TYR A 44 -0.82 -8.67 9.40
C TYR A 44 -0.53 -7.20 9.74
N ARG A 45 0.72 -6.77 9.62
CA ARG A 45 1.13 -5.39 9.88
C ARG A 45 1.78 -4.84 8.63
N ILE A 46 1.11 -3.89 7.99
CA ILE A 46 1.57 -3.31 6.73
C ILE A 46 1.77 -1.80 6.85
N ARG A 47 2.62 -1.26 6.00
CA ARG A 47 2.93 0.16 5.87
C ARG A 47 2.71 0.60 4.44
N ILE A 48 1.79 1.53 4.24
CA ILE A 48 1.50 2.12 2.93
C ILE A 48 2.11 3.52 2.88
N ILE A 49 3.14 3.70 2.05
CA ILE A 49 3.83 4.97 1.84
C ILE A 49 3.13 5.70 0.70
N HIS A 50 2.63 6.91 0.97
CA HIS A 50 1.83 7.70 0.02
C HIS A 50 2.33 9.13 -0.17
N GLY A 51 3.46 9.50 0.44
CA GLY A 51 4.04 10.83 0.31
C GLY A 51 3.42 11.88 1.22
N LYS A 52 4.10 13.02 1.33
CA LYS A 52 3.67 14.23 2.06
C LYS A 52 2.97 15.29 1.19
N GLY A 53 2.61 14.97 -0.06
CA GLY A 53 2.07 15.95 -1.03
C GLY A 53 0.75 16.60 -0.60
N THR A 54 -0.14 16.89 -1.54
CA THR A 54 -1.45 17.55 -1.26
C THR A 54 -2.41 16.74 -0.36
N GLY A 55 -2.00 15.55 0.08
CA GLY A 55 -2.80 14.61 0.84
C GLY A 55 -3.84 13.85 0.01
N ALA A 56 -3.82 14.00 -1.32
CA ALA A 56 -4.75 13.29 -2.21
C ALA A 56 -4.60 11.77 -2.09
N LEU A 57 -3.37 11.24 -2.25
CA LEU A 57 -3.11 9.80 -2.10
C LEU A 57 -3.45 9.30 -0.69
N ARG A 58 -3.10 10.06 0.36
CA ARG A 58 -3.50 9.73 1.74
C ARG A 58 -5.02 9.55 1.87
N ARG A 59 -5.81 10.50 1.36
CA ARG A 59 -7.29 10.42 1.40
C ARG A 59 -7.82 9.22 0.62
N THR A 60 -7.23 8.92 -0.54
CA THR A 60 -7.58 7.72 -1.31
C THR A 60 -7.27 6.45 -0.53
N VAL A 61 -6.07 6.33 0.04
CA VAL A 61 -5.68 5.18 0.88
C VAL A 61 -6.65 5.03 2.05
N HIS A 62 -6.91 6.09 2.82
CA HIS A 62 -7.84 6.03 3.96
C HIS A 62 -9.25 5.62 3.53
N SER A 63 -9.77 6.16 2.41
CA SER A 63 -11.08 5.76 1.89
C SER A 63 -11.15 4.29 1.46
N ILE A 64 -10.02 3.68 1.05
CA ILE A 64 -9.96 2.26 0.73
C ILE A 64 -9.94 1.45 2.02
N LEU A 65 -9.08 1.83 2.97
CA LEU A 65 -8.94 1.15 4.26
C LEU A 65 -10.24 1.17 5.08
N ASP A 66 -10.97 2.28 5.08
CA ASP A 66 -12.27 2.41 5.77
C ASP A 66 -13.33 1.41 5.28
N LYS A 67 -13.21 0.94 4.04
CA LYS A 67 -14.16 0.03 3.39
C LYS A 67 -13.67 -1.40 3.32
N ASN A 68 -12.40 -1.65 3.63
CA ASN A 68 -11.81 -2.97 3.46
C ASN A 68 -12.11 -3.85 4.69
N PRO A 69 -12.81 -4.99 4.53
CA PRO A 69 -13.23 -5.82 5.65
C PRO A 69 -12.07 -6.51 6.38
N HIS A 70 -10.89 -6.59 5.78
CA HIS A 70 -9.69 -7.19 6.39
C HIS A 70 -8.90 -6.22 7.26
N VAL A 71 -9.20 -4.93 7.22
CA VAL A 71 -8.53 -3.93 8.06
C VAL A 71 -9.14 -3.97 9.47
N GLU A 72 -8.27 -4.14 10.47
CA GLU A 72 -8.64 -4.04 11.89
C GLU A 72 -8.53 -2.60 12.38
N SER A 73 -7.41 -1.94 12.10
CA SER A 73 -7.17 -0.55 12.47
C SER A 73 -6.07 0.06 11.61
N TYR A 74 -6.05 1.39 11.50
CA TYR A 74 -4.94 2.08 10.88
C TYR A 74 -4.70 3.44 11.54
N LYS A 75 -3.48 3.95 11.37
CA LYS A 75 -3.09 5.28 11.83
C LYS A 75 -2.05 5.88 10.91
N LEU A 76 -1.96 7.21 10.90
CA LEU A 76 -0.82 7.86 10.26
C LEU A 76 0.46 7.52 11.02
N ASP A 77 1.52 7.29 10.25
CA ASP A 77 2.87 7.19 10.79
C ASP A 77 3.27 8.57 11.30
N SER A 78 3.20 8.75 12.62
CA SER A 78 3.60 9.96 13.33
C SER A 78 5.10 10.02 13.61
N GLY A 79 5.89 9.04 13.11
CA GLY A 79 7.33 9.04 13.25
C GLY A 79 8.02 10.19 12.51
N SER A 80 9.29 10.41 12.81
CA SER A 80 10.16 11.39 12.13
C SER A 80 10.41 11.07 10.64
N SER A 81 9.83 9.98 10.13
CA SER A 81 9.94 9.54 8.75
C SER A 81 9.35 10.60 7.81
N SER A 82 10.18 11.15 6.90
CA SER A 82 9.73 12.20 5.98
C SER A 82 8.80 11.71 4.86
N TRP A 83 8.45 10.43 4.87
CA TRP A 83 7.85 9.75 3.72
C TRP A 83 6.34 9.92 3.64
N GLY A 84 5.64 10.19 4.75
CA GLY A 84 4.17 10.24 4.78
C GLY A 84 3.58 8.85 4.51
N ALA A 85 3.24 8.13 5.57
CA ALA A 85 2.76 6.76 5.49
C ALA A 85 1.56 6.52 6.41
N THR A 86 0.84 5.44 6.11
CA THR A 86 -0.23 4.90 6.96
C THR A 86 0.18 3.50 7.42
N LEU A 87 0.17 3.29 8.72
CA LEU A 87 0.38 1.99 9.36
C LEU A 87 -0.96 1.31 9.52
N VAL A 88 -1.07 0.05 9.09
CA VAL A 88 -2.32 -0.71 9.07
C VAL A 88 -2.11 -2.04 9.78
N ASN A 89 -3.04 -2.38 10.67
CA ASN A 89 -3.19 -3.70 11.23
C ASN A 89 -4.35 -4.41 10.52
N LEU A 90 -4.09 -5.63 10.06
CA LEU A 90 -5.06 -6.50 9.42
C LEU A 90 -5.60 -7.52 10.43
N LYS A 91 -6.80 -8.03 10.16
CA LYS A 91 -7.41 -9.11 10.92
C LYS A 91 -6.68 -10.43 10.66
N HIS A 92 -6.54 -11.25 11.69
CA HIS A 92 -5.99 -12.61 11.63
C HIS A 92 -7.08 -13.66 11.81
#